data_AF-A0A1Q2ZVH5-F1
#
_entry.id   AF-A0A1Q2ZVH5-F1
#
_cell.length_a   1.000
_cell.length_b   1.000
_cell.length_c   1.000
_cell.angle_alpha   90.00
_cell.angle_beta   90.00
_cell.angle_gamma   90.00
#
_symmetry.space_group_name_H-M   'P 1'
#
loop_
_entity.id
_entity.type
_entity.pdbx_description
1 polymer ?
#
loop_
_entity_poly.entity_id
_entity_poly.type
_entity_poly.pdbx_seq_one_letter_code
_entity_poly.pdbx_strand_id
1 'polypeptide(L)'
;METSGEDGSAINHSELFSQLVNKDGQMNDTVASFLYYMFPRELFIRALSLIESCNMFIYVLVPSGVNDKNNQPLKFLEVSDLVNSIYDDSELHRLIVKPSDEDVPTYVDLNNWMCSCQEYTDLMLERLNQMEAGSLASSLLKDIDDSQRFQEDRFAQLDAHSLSMQRYVHCEKLNCPHLLAYSILLRSSTRTLQHFLEKGQILLIQINNMDEWLKLHINVVE
;
A
#
# COMPACT_ATOMS: atom_id res chain seq x y z
N MET A 1 -36.91 -1.40 17.92
CA MET A 1 -37.47 -1.24 16.57
C MET A 1 -36.39 -0.54 15.77
N GLU A 2 -35.39 -1.34 15.38
CA GLU A 2 -34.24 -0.89 14.61
C GLU A 2 -34.65 -0.91 13.14
N THR A 3 -34.67 0.26 12.52
CA THR A 3 -34.83 0.37 11.07
C THR A 3 -33.82 1.37 10.54
N SER A 4 -33.06 0.86 9.56
CA SER A 4 -32.33 1.55 8.50
C SER A 4 -31.15 2.42 8.91
N GLY A 5 -30.00 1.77 9.18
CA GLY A 5 -28.68 2.38 9.10
C GLY A 5 -28.17 2.35 7.66
N GLU A 6 -28.27 3.52 7.02
CA GLU A 6 -27.37 4.04 5.98
C GLU A 6 -27.02 3.14 4.80
N ASP A 7 -27.88 3.19 3.78
CA ASP A 7 -27.58 2.86 2.38
C ASP A 7 -26.73 3.98 1.74
N GLY A 8 -25.63 4.34 2.42
CA GLY A 8 -24.61 5.21 1.87
C GLY A 8 -23.67 4.36 1.03
N SER A 9 -23.71 4.53 -0.29
CA SER A 9 -22.71 3.96 -1.20
C SER A 9 -21.32 4.18 -0.60
N ALA A 10 -20.69 3.11 -0.12
CA ALA A 10 -19.34 3.20 0.44
C ALA A 10 -18.42 3.76 -0.65
N ILE A 11 -17.65 4.79 -0.33
CA ILE A 11 -16.75 5.42 -1.30
C ILE A 11 -15.68 4.39 -1.67
N ASN A 12 -15.54 4.11 -2.97
CA ASN A 12 -14.47 3.28 -3.50
C ASN A 12 -13.18 4.13 -3.60
N HIS A 13 -12.26 3.96 -2.65
CA HIS A 13 -11.03 4.72 -2.59
C HIS A 13 -10.05 4.31 -3.69
N SER A 14 -9.97 3.02 -4.02
CA SER A 14 -9.18 2.52 -5.15
C SER A 14 -9.55 3.21 -6.46
N GLU A 15 -10.85 3.35 -6.74
CA GLU A 15 -11.32 4.05 -7.92
C GLU A 15 -10.97 5.55 -7.85
N LEU A 16 -11.20 6.19 -6.70
CA LEU A 16 -10.89 7.62 -6.53
C LEU A 16 -9.39 7.92 -6.71
N PHE A 17 -8.50 7.09 -6.14
CA PHE A 17 -7.06 7.20 -6.34
C PHE A 17 -6.66 7.01 -7.81
N SER A 18 -7.35 6.15 -8.56
CA SER A 18 -7.06 5.94 -9.98
C SER A 18 -7.34 7.18 -10.84
N GLN A 19 -8.23 8.06 -10.36
CA GLN A 19 -8.60 9.31 -11.01
C GLN A 19 -7.70 10.48 -10.61
N LEU A 20 -6.79 10.30 -9.64
CA LEU A 20 -5.86 11.32 -9.18
C LEU A 20 -4.91 11.77 -10.30
N VAL A 21 -4.52 10.84 -11.17
CA VAL A 21 -3.71 11.12 -12.36
C VAL A 21 -4.56 10.83 -13.60
N ASN A 22 -4.75 11.86 -14.43
CA ASN A 22 -5.50 11.72 -15.67
C ASN A 22 -4.68 10.99 -16.75
N LYS A 23 -5.27 10.76 -17.92
CA LYS A 23 -4.61 10.07 -19.04
C LYS A 23 -3.39 10.82 -19.59
N ASP A 24 -3.32 12.12 -19.36
CA ASP A 24 -2.25 13.01 -19.82
C ASP A 24 -1.12 13.16 -18.78
N GLY A 25 -1.19 12.43 -17.66
CA GLY A 25 -0.19 12.50 -16.59
C GLY A 25 -0.26 13.78 -15.75
N GLN A 26 -1.39 14.48 -15.78
CA GLN A 26 -1.65 15.64 -14.95
C GLN A 26 -2.45 15.24 -13.71
N MET A 27 -2.18 15.91 -12.60
CA MET A 27 -2.95 15.72 -11.37
C MET A 27 -4.35 16.29 -11.56
N ASN A 28 -5.36 15.56 -11.09
CA ASN A 28 -6.74 16.01 -11.09
C ASN A 28 -7.02 16.80 -9.80
N ASP A 29 -6.96 18.13 -9.88
CA ASP A 29 -7.12 19.03 -8.73
C ASP A 29 -8.47 18.85 -8.01
N THR A 30 -9.52 18.48 -8.74
CA THR A 30 -10.84 18.19 -8.15
C THR A 30 -10.74 16.97 -7.23
N VAL A 31 -10.19 15.87 -7.74
CA VAL A 31 -10.01 14.63 -6.96
C VAL A 31 -9.04 14.85 -5.81
N ALA A 32 -7.93 15.56 -6.03
CA ALA A 32 -6.99 15.92 -4.97
C ALA A 32 -7.66 16.73 -3.86
N SER A 33 -8.52 17.69 -4.22
CA SER A 33 -9.29 18.49 -3.26
C SER A 33 -10.27 17.62 -2.46
N PHE A 34 -10.94 16.65 -3.09
CA PHE A 34 -11.78 15.69 -2.38
C PHE A 34 -10.98 14.85 -1.38
N LEU A 35 -9.87 14.27 -1.85
CA LEU A 35 -8.99 13.43 -1.03
C LEU A 35 -8.39 14.20 0.16
N TYR A 36 -8.11 15.49 -0.01
CA TYR A 36 -7.66 16.38 1.07
C TYR A 36 -8.64 16.43 2.24
N TYR A 37 -9.95 16.54 1.97
CA TYR A 37 -10.97 16.60 3.02
C TYR A 37 -11.37 15.22 3.56
N MET A 38 -11.09 14.14 2.83
CA MET A 38 -11.46 12.78 3.24
C MET A 38 -10.54 12.20 4.32
N PHE A 39 -9.24 12.54 4.29
CA PHE A 39 -8.29 11.99 5.25
C PHE A 39 -7.94 12.99 6.35
N PRO A 40 -8.06 12.62 7.64
CA PRO A 40 -7.78 13.53 8.75
C PRO A 40 -6.28 13.79 8.89
N ARG A 41 -5.90 14.76 9.74
CA ARG A 41 -4.48 15.01 10.12
C ARG A 41 -3.55 15.30 8.93
N GLU A 42 -4.10 15.95 7.90
CA GLU A 42 -3.37 16.31 6.68
C GLU A 42 -2.72 15.08 5.99
N LEU A 43 -3.26 13.87 6.24
CA LEU A 43 -2.64 12.61 5.83
C LEU A 43 -2.42 12.57 4.31
N PHE A 44 -3.38 13.10 3.55
CA PHE A 44 -3.30 13.13 2.09
C PHE A 44 -2.17 14.03 1.58
N ILE A 45 -2.01 15.25 2.12
CA ILE A 45 -0.89 16.14 1.75
C ILE A 45 0.43 15.47 2.10
N ARG A 46 0.54 14.90 3.31
CA ARG A 46 1.76 14.23 3.77
C ARG A 46 2.11 13.02 2.88
N ALA A 47 1.10 12.25 2.47
CA ALA A 47 1.28 11.14 1.54
C ALA A 47 1.71 11.60 0.14
N LEU A 48 1.12 12.67 -0.39
CA LEU A 48 1.55 13.27 -1.66
C LEU A 48 2.99 13.80 -1.56
N SER A 49 3.34 14.53 -0.50
CA SER A 49 4.71 15.01 -0.29
C SER A 49 5.72 13.87 -0.22
N LEU A 50 5.36 12.73 0.37
CA LEU A 50 6.19 11.52 0.35
C LEU A 50 6.38 10.98 -1.08
N ILE A 51 5.32 10.90 -1.87
CA ILE A 51 5.39 10.46 -3.27
C ILE A 51 6.32 11.40 -4.05
N GLU A 52 6.25 12.71 -3.82
CA GLU A 52 7.07 13.69 -4.52
C GLU A 52 8.51 13.82 -4.01
N SER A 53 8.83 13.22 -2.85
CA SER A 53 10.12 13.37 -2.18
C SER A 53 11.28 12.57 -2.78
N CYS A 54 11.01 11.69 -3.75
CA CYS A 54 11.99 10.76 -4.34
C CYS A 54 12.61 9.75 -3.35
N ASN A 55 11.99 9.58 -2.17
CA ASN A 55 12.48 8.71 -1.10
C ASN A 55 11.72 7.38 -1.00
N MET A 56 10.78 7.10 -1.89
CA MET A 56 9.99 5.88 -1.88
C MET A 56 10.55 4.85 -2.87
N PHE A 57 10.79 3.65 -2.35
CA PHE A 57 11.38 2.54 -3.08
C PHE A 57 10.44 1.34 -3.09
N ILE A 58 10.43 0.63 -4.21
CA ILE A 58 9.77 -0.66 -4.37
C ILE A 58 10.84 -1.63 -4.83
N TYR A 59 11.21 -2.57 -3.97
CA TYR A 59 12.14 -3.64 -4.31
C TYR A 59 11.35 -4.87 -4.69
N VAL A 60 11.67 -5.49 -5.82
CA VAL A 60 11.02 -6.74 -6.28
C VAL A 60 12.08 -7.82 -6.39
N LEU A 61 11.92 -8.90 -5.64
CA LEU A 61 12.77 -10.07 -5.77
C LEU A 61 12.34 -10.85 -7.00
N VAL A 62 13.21 -10.90 -8.01
CA VAL A 62 13.02 -11.74 -9.19
C VAL A 62 14.12 -12.78 -9.15
N PRO A 63 13.84 -13.99 -8.62
CA PRO A 63 14.85 -15.03 -8.51
C PRO A 63 15.43 -15.32 -9.89
N SER A 64 16.76 -15.27 -10.00
CA SER A 64 17.45 -15.75 -11.18
C SER A 64 17.19 -17.25 -11.27
N GLY A 65 16.23 -17.67 -12.10
CA GLY A 65 15.91 -19.08 -12.25
C GLY A 65 17.15 -19.87 -12.63
N VAL A 66 17.50 -20.90 -11.85
CA VAL A 66 18.51 -21.89 -12.23
C VAL A 66 17.88 -22.78 -13.30
N ASN A 67 17.86 -22.31 -14.55
CA ASN A 67 17.68 -23.21 -15.69
C ASN A 67 19.05 -23.80 -16.05
N ASP A 68 19.37 -24.90 -15.38
CA ASP A 68 20.64 -25.66 -15.45
C ASP A 68 20.90 -26.32 -16.83
N LYS A 69 20.36 -25.77 -17.92
CA LYS A 69 20.52 -26.34 -19.27
C LYS A 69 20.75 -25.34 -20.39
N ASN A 70 20.51 -24.04 -20.20
CA ASN A 70 20.77 -23.05 -21.22
C ASN A 70 21.36 -21.83 -20.53
N ASN A 71 22.52 -21.36 -20.98
CA ASN A 71 23.13 -20.07 -20.64
C ASN A 71 22.17 -18.91 -21.03
N GLN A 72 21.03 -18.80 -20.37
CA GLN A 72 20.10 -17.71 -20.53
C GLN A 72 20.58 -16.56 -19.64
N PRO A 73 20.61 -15.33 -20.17
CA PRO A 73 20.95 -14.17 -19.36
C PRO A 73 19.96 -14.01 -18.20
N LEU A 74 20.41 -13.39 -17.11
CA LEU A 74 19.59 -12.93 -15.99
C LEU A 74 18.25 -12.39 -16.52
N LYS A 75 17.12 -12.93 -16.06
CA LYS A 75 15.79 -12.50 -16.48
C LYS A 75 15.52 -11.12 -15.87
N PHE A 76 15.93 -10.07 -16.56
CA PHE A 76 15.49 -8.71 -16.25
C PHE A 76 14.08 -8.54 -16.82
N LEU A 77 13.13 -8.20 -15.96
CA LEU A 77 11.75 -7.97 -16.40
C LEU A 77 11.61 -6.53 -16.89
N GLU A 78 10.75 -6.30 -17.88
CA GLU A 78 10.39 -4.94 -18.25
C GLU A 78 9.61 -4.28 -17.10
N VAL A 79 9.68 -2.94 -17.01
CA VAL A 79 9.00 -2.17 -15.94
C VAL A 79 7.51 -2.49 -15.90
N SER A 80 6.86 -2.61 -17.06
CA SER A 80 5.43 -2.97 -17.16
C SER A 80 5.13 -4.34 -16.56
N ASP A 81 6.00 -5.33 -16.80
CA ASP A 81 5.83 -6.68 -16.24
C ASP A 81 6.03 -6.68 -14.73
N LEU A 82 7.02 -5.92 -14.23
CA LEU A 82 7.23 -5.75 -12.78
C LEU A 82 6.02 -5.08 -12.12
N VAL A 83 5.49 -4.01 -12.72
CA VAL A 83 4.29 -3.31 -12.22
C VAL A 83 3.10 -4.26 -12.14
N ASN A 84 2.85 -5.04 -13.20
CA ASN A 84 1.77 -6.03 -13.21
C ASN A 84 2.01 -7.09 -12.12
N SER A 85 3.25 -7.57 -11.97
CA SER A 85 3.58 -8.60 -10.97
C SER A 85 3.31 -8.16 -9.53
N ILE A 86 3.50 -6.86 -9.23
CA ILE A 86 3.18 -6.25 -7.93
C ILE A 86 1.67 -6.15 -7.73
N TYR A 87 0.93 -5.73 -8.76
CA TYR A 87 -0.53 -5.58 -8.71
C TYR A 87 -1.26 -6.92 -8.60
N ASP A 88 -0.68 -7.98 -9.15
CA ASP A 88 -1.18 -9.35 -9.10
C ASP A 88 -0.70 -10.10 -7.84
N ASP A 89 0.10 -9.45 -6.97
CA ASP A 89 0.73 -10.05 -5.78
C ASP A 89 1.52 -11.36 -6.11
N SER A 90 2.04 -11.45 -7.33
CA SER A 90 2.68 -12.67 -7.86
C SER A 90 4.15 -12.82 -7.49
N GLU A 91 4.85 -11.71 -7.27
CA GLU A 91 6.26 -11.68 -6.91
C GLU A 91 6.47 -11.02 -5.54
N LEU A 92 7.51 -11.49 -4.83
CA LEU A 92 7.83 -10.94 -3.52
C LEU A 92 8.39 -9.52 -3.67
N HIS A 93 7.71 -8.55 -3.06
CA HIS A 93 8.14 -7.16 -3.06
C HIS A 93 8.24 -6.57 -1.66
N ARG A 94 9.00 -5.48 -1.54
CA ARG A 94 9.23 -4.72 -0.32
C ARG A 94 9.07 -3.24 -0.59
N LEU A 95 8.28 -2.59 0.26
CA LEU A 95 8.00 -1.17 0.19
C LEU A 95 8.82 -0.48 1.29
N ILE A 96 9.74 0.39 0.87
CA ILE A 96 10.67 1.06 1.78
C ILE A 96 10.66 2.55 1.50
N VAL A 97 10.47 3.35 2.54
CA VAL A 97 10.73 4.79 2.49
C VAL A 97 12.07 5.06 3.16
N LYS A 98 13.00 5.61 2.39
CA LYS A 98 14.30 6.04 2.90
C LYS A 98 14.12 7.36 3.66
N PRO A 99 14.60 7.49 4.90
CA PRO A 99 14.57 8.77 5.58
C PRO A 99 15.50 9.78 4.90
N SER A 100 15.20 11.07 5.10
CA SER A 100 16.06 12.16 4.65
C SER A 100 17.38 12.24 5.47
N ASP A 101 17.37 11.72 6.71
CA ASP A 101 18.50 11.69 7.65
C ASP A 101 19.08 10.27 7.80
N GLU A 102 20.10 10.09 8.65
CA GLU A 102 20.73 8.78 9.01
C GLU A 102 19.81 7.87 9.85
N ASP A 103 18.50 8.04 9.75
CA ASP A 103 17.49 7.26 10.47
C ASP A 103 17.28 5.87 9.84
N VAL A 104 16.57 5.02 10.56
CA VAL A 104 16.18 3.67 10.11
C VAL A 104 15.15 3.76 8.97
N PRO A 105 15.28 2.94 7.89
CA PRO A 105 14.28 2.87 6.83
C PRO A 105 12.87 2.54 7.35
N THR A 106 11.85 3.20 6.80
CA THR A 106 10.46 2.85 7.09
C THR A 106 9.99 1.73 6.18
N TYR A 107 9.63 0.60 6.78
CA TYR A 107 9.03 -0.55 6.10
C TYR A 107 7.52 -0.42 6.04
N VAL A 108 6.92 -0.76 4.89
CA VAL A 108 5.47 -0.76 4.68
C VAL A 108 5.03 -2.11 4.12
N ASP A 109 3.92 -2.62 4.63
CA ASP A 109 3.26 -3.84 4.17
C ASP A 109 1.77 -3.58 4.00
N LEU A 110 1.32 -3.47 2.75
CA LEU A 110 -0.09 -3.24 2.43
C LEU A 110 -0.95 -4.51 2.55
N ASN A 111 -0.35 -5.70 2.48
CA ASN A 111 -1.06 -6.97 2.55
C ASN A 111 -1.42 -7.34 4.00
N ASN A 112 -0.64 -6.81 4.96
CA ASN A 112 -0.90 -6.93 6.39
C ASN A 112 -1.30 -5.60 7.06
N TRP A 113 -1.39 -4.52 6.28
CA TRP A 113 -1.65 -3.15 6.74
C TRP A 113 -0.77 -2.71 7.91
N MET A 114 0.54 -2.84 7.72
CA MET A 114 1.56 -2.55 8.71
C MET A 114 2.56 -1.52 8.18
N CYS A 115 3.04 -0.67 9.07
CA CYS A 115 4.11 0.28 8.79
C CYS A 115 5.02 0.39 10.02
N SER A 116 6.33 0.44 9.82
CA SER A 116 7.29 0.57 10.93
C SER A 116 7.47 2.00 11.43
N CYS A 117 6.76 2.99 10.86
CA CYS A 117 6.91 4.38 11.26
C CYS A 117 6.30 4.63 12.65
N GLN A 118 6.85 5.62 13.37
CA GLN A 118 6.41 5.96 14.73
C GLN A 118 4.91 6.27 14.80
N GLU A 119 4.37 7.03 13.84
CA GLU A 119 2.93 7.38 13.83
C GLU A 119 2.02 6.14 13.77
N TYR A 120 2.40 5.10 13.01
CA TYR A 120 1.62 3.85 12.98
C TYR A 120 1.66 3.17 14.35
N THR A 121 2.86 3.07 14.95
CA THR A 121 3.05 2.48 16.28
C THR A 121 2.25 3.23 17.34
N ASP A 122 2.25 4.56 17.32
CA ASP A 122 1.51 5.39 18.27
C ASP A 122 0.00 5.16 18.14
N LEU A 123 -0.53 5.13 16.92
CA LEU A 123 -1.94 4.84 16.66
C LEU A 123 -2.30 3.43 17.11
N MET A 124 -1.43 2.46 16.83
CA MET A 124 -1.64 1.08 17.25
C MET A 124 -1.67 0.96 18.78
N LEU A 125 -0.74 1.62 19.47
CA LEU A 125 -0.67 1.66 20.93
C LEU A 125 -1.90 2.34 21.54
N GLU A 126 -2.37 3.44 20.95
CA GLU A 126 -3.60 4.11 21.36
C GLU A 126 -4.79 3.15 21.30
N ARG A 127 -4.89 2.37 20.22
CA ARG A 127 -5.97 1.38 20.05
C ARG A 127 -5.87 0.22 21.03
N LEU A 128 -4.66 -0.26 21.31
CA LEU A 128 -4.43 -1.27 22.34
C LEU A 128 -4.83 -0.77 23.74
N ASN A 129 -4.54 0.49 24.06
CA ASN A 129 -4.89 1.09 25.36
C ASN A 129 -6.39 1.37 25.52
N GLN A 130 -7.12 1.60 24.42
CA GLN A 130 -8.58 1.81 24.42
C GLN A 130 -9.38 0.50 24.47
N MET A 131 -8.74 -0.66 24.39
CA MET A 131 -9.43 -1.94 24.43
C MET A 131 -9.74 -2.37 25.87
N GLU A 132 -11.02 -2.31 26.25
CA GLU A 132 -11.45 -2.72 27.60
C GLU A 132 -11.66 -4.24 27.73
N ALA A 133 -12.16 -4.93 26.69
CA ALA A 133 -12.26 -6.38 26.61
C ALA A 133 -12.64 -6.82 25.17
N GLY A 134 -11.67 -7.31 24.39
CA GLY A 134 -11.92 -7.77 23.03
C GLY A 134 -10.65 -8.24 22.32
N SER A 135 -10.79 -8.77 21.10
CA SER A 135 -9.64 -8.98 20.23
C SER A 135 -9.34 -7.71 19.46
N LEU A 136 -8.06 -7.44 19.22
CA LEU A 136 -7.61 -6.30 18.41
C LEU A 136 -8.26 -6.31 17.02
N ALA A 137 -8.38 -7.51 16.46
CA ALA A 137 -9.08 -7.79 15.21
C ALA A 137 -10.51 -7.22 15.22
N SER A 138 -11.30 -7.43 16.28
CA SER A 138 -12.69 -6.93 16.34
C SER A 138 -12.82 -5.41 16.36
N SER A 139 -11.77 -4.69 16.76
CA SER A 139 -11.76 -3.22 16.80
C SER A 139 -11.24 -2.60 15.51
N LEU A 140 -10.25 -3.25 14.88
CA LEU A 140 -9.54 -2.73 13.71
C LEU A 140 -10.04 -3.27 12.38
N LEU A 141 -10.73 -4.41 12.37
CA LEU A 141 -11.14 -5.09 11.16
C LEU A 141 -12.65 -5.03 10.97
N LYS A 142 -13.04 -4.86 9.71
CA LYS A 142 -14.40 -4.97 9.22
C LYS A 142 -14.46 -6.17 8.28
N ASP A 143 -15.16 -7.20 8.71
CA ASP A 143 -15.44 -8.38 7.91
C ASP A 143 -16.82 -8.22 7.23
N ILE A 144 -16.89 -8.53 5.94
CA ILE A 144 -18.11 -8.55 5.13
C ILE A 144 -18.28 -9.99 4.63
N ASP A 145 -19.32 -10.66 5.12
CA ASP A 145 -19.65 -12.06 4.80
C ASP A 145 -20.79 -12.18 3.76
N ASP A 146 -21.55 -11.10 3.56
CA ASP A 146 -22.57 -11.03 2.51
C ASP A 146 -21.96 -10.70 1.14
N SER A 147 -21.95 -11.70 0.25
CA SER A 147 -21.47 -11.58 -1.13
C SER A 147 -22.14 -10.46 -1.94
N GLN A 148 -23.39 -10.08 -1.61
CA GLN A 148 -24.09 -8.99 -2.30
C GLN A 148 -23.52 -7.61 -1.92
N ARG A 149 -22.77 -7.55 -0.83
CA ARG A 149 -22.13 -6.33 -0.31
C ARG A 149 -20.62 -6.32 -0.55
N PHE A 150 -20.10 -7.27 -1.33
CA PHE A 150 -18.70 -7.28 -1.71
C PHE A 150 -18.37 -6.05 -2.55
N GLN A 151 -17.19 -5.50 -2.27
CA GLN A 151 -16.70 -4.27 -2.86
C GLN A 151 -15.52 -4.57 -3.78
N GLU A 152 -15.36 -3.73 -4.80
CA GLU A 152 -14.19 -3.72 -5.68
C GLU A 152 -13.03 -2.88 -5.11
N ASP A 153 -13.27 -2.16 -4.00
CA ASP A 153 -12.24 -1.34 -3.34
C ASP A 153 -11.14 -2.25 -2.78
N ARG A 154 -9.89 -1.95 -3.13
CA ARG A 154 -8.68 -2.64 -2.65
C ARG A 154 -7.95 -1.83 -1.58
N PHE A 155 -8.37 -0.58 -1.32
CA PHE A 155 -7.81 0.23 -0.25
C PHE A 155 -8.13 -0.40 1.11
N ALA A 156 -7.11 -0.52 1.96
CA ALA A 156 -7.21 -1.15 3.28
C ALA A 156 -7.75 -2.59 3.29
N GLN A 157 -7.80 -3.27 2.14
CA GLN A 157 -8.24 -4.65 2.04
C GLN A 157 -7.14 -5.60 2.50
N LEU A 158 -7.52 -6.64 3.25
CA LEU A 158 -6.65 -7.73 3.69
C LEU A 158 -7.14 -9.06 3.13
N ASP A 159 -6.25 -10.04 3.00
CA ASP A 159 -6.67 -11.41 2.72
C ASP A 159 -7.45 -11.99 3.91
N ALA A 160 -8.69 -12.38 3.64
CA ALA A 160 -9.58 -13.03 4.61
C ALA A 160 -9.26 -14.53 4.78
N HIS A 161 -8.44 -15.09 3.89
CA HIS A 161 -8.21 -16.54 3.70
C HIS A 161 -9.53 -17.31 3.51
N SER A 162 -10.52 -16.65 2.93
CA SER A 162 -11.85 -17.18 2.62
C SER A 162 -12.42 -16.49 1.40
N LEU A 163 -13.01 -17.26 0.48
CA LEU A 163 -13.70 -16.73 -0.70
C LEU A 163 -15.10 -16.19 -0.37
N SER A 164 -15.63 -16.52 0.81
CA SER A 164 -16.96 -16.09 1.26
C SER A 164 -16.90 -14.89 2.20
N MET A 165 -15.76 -14.20 2.27
CA MET A 165 -15.57 -13.06 3.15
C MET A 165 -14.60 -12.06 2.54
N GLN A 166 -14.90 -10.77 2.67
CA GLN A 166 -13.93 -9.71 2.47
C GLN A 166 -13.58 -9.09 3.82
N ARG A 167 -12.32 -8.66 3.95
CA ARG A 167 -11.80 -8.05 5.17
C ARG A 167 -11.14 -6.72 4.85
N TYR A 168 -11.47 -5.71 5.64
CA TYR A 168 -10.91 -4.38 5.54
C TYR A 168 -10.41 -3.89 6.88
N VAL A 169 -9.36 -3.07 6.87
CA VAL A 169 -8.95 -2.31 8.06
C VAL A 169 -9.77 -1.03 8.15
N HIS A 170 -10.18 -0.69 9.37
CA HIS A 170 -10.69 0.62 9.74
C HIS A 170 -9.59 1.68 9.61
N CYS A 171 -9.34 2.14 8.37
CA CYS A 171 -8.28 3.09 8.03
C CYS A 171 -8.43 4.45 8.74
N GLU A 172 -9.64 4.82 9.15
CA GLU A 172 -9.89 5.99 10.00
C GLU A 172 -9.28 5.84 11.40
N LYS A 173 -9.05 4.60 11.85
CA LYS A 173 -8.44 4.29 13.15
C LYS A 173 -6.94 4.05 13.06
N LEU A 174 -6.48 3.44 11.98
CA LEU A 174 -5.09 3.02 11.81
C LEU A 174 -4.63 3.28 10.37
N ASN A 175 -4.08 4.47 10.13
CA ASN A 175 -3.49 4.84 8.85
C ASN A 175 -2.44 5.93 9.07
N CYS A 176 -1.29 5.78 8.41
CA CYS A 176 -0.17 6.71 8.42
C CYS A 176 0.13 7.18 6.98
N PRO A 177 0.91 8.25 6.78
CA PRO A 177 1.20 8.77 5.44
C PRO A 177 1.82 7.74 4.50
N HIS A 178 2.69 6.86 5.01
CA HIS A 178 3.35 5.82 4.20
C HIS A 178 2.36 4.77 3.67
N LEU A 179 1.44 4.29 4.52
CA LEU A 179 0.37 3.36 4.11
C LEU A 179 -0.52 4.01 3.05
N LEU A 180 -0.92 5.27 3.26
CA LEU A 180 -1.72 6.00 2.29
C LEU A 180 -0.95 6.24 0.98
N ALA A 181 0.32 6.65 1.03
CA ALA A 181 1.14 6.90 -0.14
C ALA A 181 1.30 5.63 -1.00
N TYR A 182 1.69 4.50 -0.39
CA TYR A 182 1.77 3.24 -1.13
C TYR A 182 0.41 2.73 -1.56
N SER A 183 -0.67 3.01 -0.82
CA SER A 183 -2.03 2.67 -1.26
C SER A 183 -2.45 3.45 -2.51
N ILE A 184 -2.13 4.75 -2.58
CA ILE A 184 -2.35 5.56 -3.78
C ILE A 184 -1.59 4.95 -4.96
N LEU A 185 -0.36 4.47 -4.75
CA LEU A 185 0.48 3.89 -5.80
C LEU A 185 0.05 2.48 -6.25
N LEU A 186 -0.35 1.61 -5.31
CA LEU A 186 -0.48 0.15 -5.53
C LEU A 186 -1.92 -0.38 -5.42
N ARG A 187 -2.80 0.32 -4.70
CA ARG A 187 -4.22 -0.04 -4.58
C ARG A 187 -5.10 0.76 -5.53
N SER A 188 -4.54 1.57 -6.42
CA SER A 188 -5.29 2.32 -7.44
C SER A 188 -5.28 1.62 -8.80
N SER A 189 -4.52 2.11 -9.76
CA SER A 189 -4.34 1.58 -11.12
C SER A 189 -2.87 1.51 -11.48
N THR A 190 -2.48 0.53 -12.30
CA THR A 190 -1.09 0.38 -12.79
C THR A 190 -0.56 1.65 -13.45
N ARG A 191 -1.43 2.39 -14.16
CA ARG A 191 -1.13 3.71 -14.73
C ARG A 191 -0.63 4.70 -13.68
N THR A 192 -1.22 4.71 -12.49
CA THR A 192 -0.80 5.61 -11.41
C THR A 192 0.63 5.31 -11.00
N LEU A 193 0.99 4.05 -10.75
CA LEU A 193 2.36 3.67 -10.42
C LEU A 193 3.33 4.02 -11.57
N GLN A 194 2.99 3.64 -12.80
CA GLN A 194 3.81 3.93 -13.99
C GLN A 194 4.11 5.42 -14.13
N HIS A 195 3.10 6.26 -13.93
CA HIS A 195 3.26 7.71 -13.99
C HIS A 195 4.33 8.23 -13.01
N PHE A 196 4.30 7.77 -11.76
CA PHE A 196 5.26 8.21 -10.75
C PHE A 196 6.66 7.58 -10.93
N LEU A 197 6.74 6.40 -11.54
CA LEU A 197 8.01 5.81 -11.97
C LEU A 197 8.65 6.60 -13.12
N GLU A 198 7.87 6.96 -14.14
CA GLU A 198 8.34 7.75 -15.30
C GLU A 198 8.86 9.13 -14.88
N LYS A 199 8.25 9.75 -13.87
CA LYS A 199 8.71 11.01 -13.27
C LYS A 199 9.95 10.87 -12.38
N GLY A 200 10.40 9.65 -12.09
CA GLY A 200 11.52 9.39 -11.18
C GLY A 200 11.23 9.72 -9.71
N GLN A 201 9.94 9.87 -9.36
CA GLN A 201 9.48 10.17 -8.01
C GLN A 201 9.44 8.92 -7.13
N ILE A 202 9.24 7.74 -7.75
CA ILE A 202 9.31 6.43 -7.11
C ILE A 202 10.40 5.63 -7.80
N LEU A 203 11.19 4.87 -7.02
CA LEU A 203 12.24 4.02 -7.55
C LEU A 203 11.84 2.55 -7.45
N LEU A 204 11.68 1.90 -8.61
CA LEU A 204 11.44 0.46 -8.73
C LEU A 204 12.77 -0.26 -9.00
N ILE A 205 13.18 -1.13 -8.10
CA ILE A 205 14.48 -1.81 -8.15
C ILE A 205 14.25 -3.33 -8.16
N GLN A 206 14.69 -3.97 -9.24
CA GLN A 206 14.73 -5.42 -9.34
C GLN A 206 15.95 -5.96 -8.58
N ILE A 207 15.71 -6.90 -7.67
CA ILE A 207 16.75 -7.64 -6.95
C ILE A 207 16.78 -9.07 -7.48
N ASN A 208 17.95 -9.50 -7.93
CA ASN A 208 18.16 -10.82 -8.52
C ASN A 208 18.97 -11.78 -7.62
N ASN A 209 19.48 -11.26 -6.50
CA ASN A 209 20.33 -11.94 -5.54
C ASN A 209 19.73 -11.88 -4.12
N MET A 210 19.64 -13.03 -3.46
CA MET A 210 19.14 -13.13 -2.08
C MET A 210 20.01 -12.37 -1.07
N ASP A 211 21.32 -12.27 -1.27
CA ASP A 211 22.21 -11.52 -0.37
C ASP A 211 21.89 -10.02 -0.39
N GLU A 212 21.57 -9.47 -1.56
CA GLU A 212 21.12 -8.07 -1.69
C GLU A 212 19.74 -7.88 -1.07
N TRP A 213 18.85 -8.86 -1.25
CA TRP A 213 17.53 -8.86 -0.61
C TRP A 213 17.63 -8.84 0.92
N LEU A 214 18.49 -9.68 1.50
CA LEU A 214 18.70 -9.75 2.95
C LEU A 214 19.32 -8.47 3.49
N LYS A 215 20.24 -7.83 2.75
CA LYS A 215 20.84 -6.54 3.15
C LYS A 215 19.83 -5.43 3.38
N LEU A 216 18.70 -5.43 2.66
CA LEU A 216 17.62 -4.45 2.89
C LEU A 216 17.03 -4.51 4.30
N HIS A 217 17.18 -5.64 4.99
CA HIS A 217 16.52 -5.91 6.27
C HIS A 217 17.47 -5.80 7.47
N ILE A 218 18.78 -5.65 7.25
CA ILE A 218 19.79 -5.72 8.33
C ILE A 218 19.63 -4.58 9.35
N ASN A 219 19.22 -3.40 8.91
CA ASN A 219 19.08 -2.23 9.79
C ASN A 219 17.62 -1.95 10.17
N VAL A 220 16.67 -2.85 9.88
CA VAL A 220 15.24 -2.63 10.17
C VAL A 220 14.92 -2.94 11.63
N VAL A 221 15.72 -3.78 12.29
CA VAL A 221 15.56 -4.15 13.70
C VAL A 221 16.91 -3.95 14.38
N GLU A 222 17.01 -2.90 15.20
CA GLU A 222 18.10 -2.71 16.17
C GLU A 222 17.64 -3.05 17.59
#